data_AF-A0A0A3J139-F1
#
_entry.id   AF-A0A0A3J139-F1
#
_cell.length_a   1.000
_cell.length_b   1.000
_cell.length_c   1.000
_cell.angle_alpha   90.00
_cell.angle_beta   90.00
_cell.angle_gamma   90.00
#
_symmetry.space_group_name_H-M   'P 1'
#
loop_
_entity.id
_entity.type
_entity.pdbx_description
1 polymer ?
#
loop_
_entity_poly.entity_id
_entity_poly.type
_entity_poly.pdbx_seq_one_letter_code
_entity_poly.pdbx_strand_id
1 'polypeptide(L)'
;MSFEINILVVNQNKPLPIPFLSFIEVINEVDDKMVLRLDCTWNFMSQTKGIWYSLVKEDNGIKNAFLLCTSDFEIESEKLPIPFWIDDEDVIYNLTPLVIHKEYSEEFVAILEFLIKQSPSNTLMFLARYQGGDYEIIQGTISLSNFIQDLKNKKILFNVCYIITNN
;
A
#
# COMPACT_ATOMS: atom_id res chain seq x y z
N MET A 1 -11.63 8.42 -10.39
CA MET A 1 -10.30 8.39 -9.78
C MET A 1 -9.94 6.92 -9.60
N SER A 2 -8.78 6.48 -10.08
CA SER A 2 -8.33 5.09 -9.84
C SER A 2 -7.58 5.03 -8.53
N PHE A 3 -7.78 3.96 -7.75
CA PHE A 3 -6.99 3.65 -6.56
C PHE A 3 -6.20 2.37 -6.79
N GLU A 4 -4.99 2.34 -6.25
CA GLU A 4 -4.10 1.18 -6.27
C GLU A 4 -3.57 0.92 -4.86
N ILE A 5 -3.44 -0.36 -4.49
CA ILE A 5 -2.75 -0.78 -3.29
C ILE A 5 -1.72 -1.84 -3.70
N ASN A 6 -0.47 -1.50 -3.50
CA ASN A 6 0.67 -2.30 -3.88
C ASN A 6 1.51 -2.67 -2.66
N ILE A 7 2.00 -3.90 -2.64
CA ILE A 7 2.80 -4.45 -1.55
C ILE A 7 3.98 -5.19 -2.16
N LEU A 8 5.19 -4.80 -1.79
CA LEU A 8 6.39 -5.56 -2.10
C LEU A 8 6.77 -6.41 -0.89
N VAL A 9 6.79 -7.72 -1.05
CA VAL A 9 7.35 -8.62 -0.04
C VAL A 9 8.86 -8.72 -0.27
N VAL A 10 9.62 -7.99 0.55
CA VAL A 10 11.06 -7.83 0.37
C VAL A 10 11.78 -9.18 0.44
N ASN A 11 12.70 -9.40 -0.51
CA ASN A 11 13.52 -10.60 -0.70
C ASN A 11 12.76 -11.92 -0.95
N GLN A 12 11.44 -11.89 -1.12
CA GLN A 12 10.70 -13.08 -1.55
C GLN A 12 11.12 -13.48 -2.96
N ASN A 13 11.33 -14.79 -3.19
CA ASN A 13 11.74 -15.32 -4.50
C ASN A 13 10.63 -16.10 -5.22
N LYS A 14 9.58 -16.51 -4.50
CA LYS A 14 8.43 -17.24 -5.06
C LYS A 14 7.14 -16.79 -4.38
N PRO A 15 6.06 -16.54 -5.13
CA PRO A 15 4.79 -16.17 -4.54
C PRO A 15 4.23 -17.36 -3.77
N LEU A 16 3.42 -17.07 -2.76
CA LEU A 16 2.69 -18.09 -2.02
C LEU A 16 1.20 -17.76 -2.08
N PRO A 17 0.33 -18.75 -2.31
CA PRO A 17 -1.10 -18.52 -2.35
C PRO A 17 -1.58 -18.11 -0.96
N ILE A 18 -2.55 -17.19 -0.94
CA ILE A 18 -3.26 -16.81 0.29
C ILE A 18 -3.98 -18.06 0.83
N PRO A 19 -3.73 -18.49 2.08
CA PRO A 19 -4.21 -19.77 2.61
C PRO A 19 -5.63 -19.69 3.19
N PHE A 20 -6.34 -18.59 2.94
CA PHE A 20 -7.69 -18.33 3.45
C PHE A 20 -8.58 -17.75 2.34
N LEU A 21 -9.89 -17.92 2.48
CA LEU A 21 -10.86 -17.30 1.59
C LEU A 21 -10.78 -15.78 1.78
N SER A 22 -10.66 -15.05 0.65
CA SER A 22 -10.58 -13.61 0.66
C SER A 22 -11.49 -12.97 -0.39
N PHE A 23 -12.22 -11.91 -0.03
CA PHE A 23 -12.97 -11.06 -0.95
C PHE A 23 -12.09 -10.01 -1.64
N ILE A 24 -10.93 -9.69 -1.05
CA ILE A 24 -9.81 -9.00 -1.68
C ILE A 24 -9.02 -10.03 -2.50
N GLU A 25 -8.86 -9.76 -3.79
CA GLU A 25 -7.97 -10.54 -4.65
C GLU A 25 -6.53 -10.06 -4.45
N VAL A 26 -5.61 -11.02 -4.26
CA VAL A 26 -4.17 -10.75 -4.14
C VAL A 26 -3.49 -11.31 -5.39
N ILE A 27 -3.14 -10.42 -6.32
CA ILE A 27 -2.44 -10.77 -7.55
C ILE A 27 -0.96 -10.39 -7.43
N ASN A 28 -0.08 -11.07 -8.17
CA ASN A 28 1.36 -10.84 -8.11
C ASN A 28 2.00 -10.82 -9.49
N GLU A 29 3.13 -10.12 -9.61
CA GLU A 29 3.86 -9.93 -10.88
C GLU A 29 4.45 -11.20 -11.50
N VAL A 30 4.59 -12.30 -10.75
CA VAL A 30 5.14 -13.56 -11.25
C VAL A 30 4.05 -14.36 -11.96
N ASP A 31 2.87 -14.44 -11.33
CA ASP A 31 1.74 -15.22 -11.86
C ASP A 31 0.87 -14.41 -12.82
N ASP A 32 0.85 -13.07 -12.70
CA ASP A 32 0.05 -12.16 -13.52
C ASP A 32 0.90 -11.04 -14.13
N LYS A 33 1.07 -11.10 -15.46
CA LYS A 33 1.86 -10.11 -16.23
C LYS A 33 1.21 -8.73 -16.31
N MET A 34 -0.05 -8.58 -15.91
CA MET A 34 -0.70 -7.27 -15.85
C MET A 34 -0.25 -6.46 -14.63
N VAL A 35 0.31 -7.12 -13.61
CA VAL A 35 0.91 -6.44 -12.46
C VAL A 35 2.28 -5.91 -12.89
N LEU A 36 2.36 -4.59 -13.05
CA LEU A 36 3.57 -3.88 -13.43
C LEU A 36 4.12 -3.10 -12.26
N ARG A 37 5.45 -3.08 -12.13
CA ARG A 37 6.13 -2.18 -11.20
C ARG A 37 6.06 -0.74 -11.70
N LEU A 38 6.31 0.20 -10.81
CA LEU A 38 6.19 1.63 -11.02
C LEU A 38 7.57 2.25 -11.32
N ASP A 39 8.32 1.62 -12.24
CA ASP A 39 9.76 1.86 -12.48
C ASP A 39 10.16 3.30 -12.83
N CYS A 40 9.21 4.16 -13.18
CA CYS A 40 9.48 5.56 -13.54
C CYS A 40 9.10 6.57 -12.43
N THR A 41 8.30 6.15 -11.44
CA THR A 41 7.71 7.06 -10.43
C THR A 41 8.03 6.66 -8.99
N TRP A 42 8.27 5.36 -8.74
CA TRP A 42 8.59 4.82 -7.42
C TRP A 42 9.82 3.91 -7.52
N ASN A 43 10.95 4.52 -7.86
CA ASN A 43 12.23 3.85 -8.10
C ASN A 43 12.67 2.97 -6.94
N PHE A 44 12.59 3.47 -5.71
CA PHE A 44 13.05 2.76 -4.52
C PHE A 44 12.29 1.46 -4.30
N MET A 45 10.95 1.51 -4.32
CA MET A 45 10.12 0.31 -4.18
C MET A 45 10.26 -0.62 -5.39
N SER A 46 10.28 -0.06 -6.60
CA SER A 46 10.31 -0.85 -7.85
C SER A 46 11.64 -1.56 -8.08
N GLN A 47 12.76 -0.99 -7.64
CA GLN A 47 14.08 -1.61 -7.74
C GLN A 47 14.40 -2.54 -6.56
N THR A 48 13.61 -2.50 -5.49
CA THR A 48 13.83 -3.39 -4.35
C THR A 48 13.55 -4.84 -4.74
N LYS A 49 14.46 -5.73 -4.32
CA LYS A 49 14.32 -7.17 -4.55
C LYS A 49 13.16 -7.72 -3.74
N GLY A 50 12.29 -8.50 -4.36
CA GLY A 50 11.11 -9.10 -3.75
C GLY A 50 10.08 -9.45 -4.80
N ILE A 51 8.87 -9.77 -4.34
CA ILE A 51 7.70 -9.96 -5.21
C ILE A 51 6.71 -8.83 -4.97
N TRP A 52 6.27 -8.23 -6.07
CA TRP A 52 5.23 -7.22 -6.10
C TRP A 52 3.85 -7.85 -6.14
N TYR A 53 2.98 -7.41 -5.23
CA TYR A 53 1.59 -7.79 -5.12
C TYR A 53 0.69 -6.57 -5.26
N SER A 54 -0.48 -6.76 -5.84
CA SER A 54 -1.55 -5.77 -5.86
C SER A 54 -2.78 -6.33 -5.16
N LEU A 55 -3.37 -5.53 -4.28
CA LEU A 55 -4.66 -5.83 -3.66
C LEU A 55 -5.75 -5.20 -4.50
N VAL A 56 -6.61 -6.03 -5.09
CA VAL A 56 -7.61 -5.60 -6.05
C VAL A 56 -8.97 -6.20 -5.77
N LYS A 57 -9.98 -5.60 -6.38
CA LYS A 57 -11.30 -6.17 -6.54
C LYS A 57 -11.76 -5.92 -7.97
N GLU A 58 -12.39 -6.92 -8.58
CA GLU A 58 -13.06 -6.72 -9.86
C GLU A 58 -14.28 -5.81 -9.70
N ASP A 59 -14.34 -4.76 -10.51
CA ASP A 59 -15.51 -3.91 -10.74
C ASP A 59 -15.71 -3.73 -12.24
N ASN A 60 -16.82 -4.22 -12.78
CA ASN A 60 -17.17 -4.14 -14.21
C ASN A 60 -16.02 -4.58 -15.15
N GLY A 61 -15.34 -5.68 -14.82
CA GLY A 61 -14.22 -6.21 -15.60
C GLY A 61 -12.88 -5.48 -15.42
N ILE A 62 -12.79 -4.50 -14.52
CA ILE A 62 -11.56 -3.79 -14.17
C ILE A 62 -11.13 -4.20 -12.76
N LYS A 63 -9.88 -4.62 -12.60
CA LYS A 63 -9.31 -4.93 -11.28
C LYS A 63 -8.51 -3.74 -10.76
N ASN A 64 -8.95 -3.16 -9.65
CA ASN A 64 -8.27 -2.05 -8.98
C ASN A 64 -8.63 -2.02 -7.47
N ALA A 65 -8.12 -1.05 -6.72
CA ALA A 65 -8.42 -0.90 -5.30
C ALA A 65 -9.61 0.05 -5.00
N PHE A 66 -10.32 0.54 -6.02
CA PHE A 66 -11.39 1.54 -5.84
C PHE A 66 -12.52 1.06 -4.93
N LEU A 67 -12.89 -0.22 -5.01
CA LEU A 67 -13.89 -0.80 -4.11
C LEU A 67 -13.36 -1.15 -2.73
N LEU A 68 -12.04 -1.13 -2.51
CA LEU A 68 -11.42 -1.56 -1.25
C LEU A 68 -11.20 -0.40 -0.28
N CYS A 69 -10.98 0.81 -0.81
CA CYS A 69 -10.58 1.95 -0.02
C CYS A 69 -11.12 3.26 -0.56
N THR A 70 -11.03 4.29 0.28
CA THR A 70 -11.36 5.67 -0.04
C THR A 70 -10.39 6.60 0.71
N SER A 71 -10.60 7.90 0.57
CA SER A 71 -9.83 8.93 1.24
C SER A 71 -10.74 10.00 1.84
N ASP A 72 -10.24 10.67 2.88
CA ASP A 72 -10.82 11.88 3.44
C ASP A 72 -10.14 13.10 2.79
N PHE A 73 -10.69 13.59 1.67
CA PHE A 73 -10.09 14.68 0.89
C PHE A 73 -10.29 16.08 1.49
N GLU A 74 -11.18 16.20 2.48
CA GLU A 74 -11.54 17.48 3.11
C GLU A 74 -10.72 17.74 4.39
N ILE A 75 -9.82 16.81 4.76
CA ILE A 75 -9.00 16.96 5.95
C ILE A 75 -7.95 18.06 5.75
N GLU A 76 -7.84 18.96 6.72
CA GLU A 76 -6.81 20.00 6.72
C GLU A 76 -5.42 19.34 6.81
N SER A 77 -4.49 19.78 5.95
CA SER A 77 -3.11 19.26 5.89
C SER A 77 -2.38 19.37 7.24
N GLU A 78 -2.69 20.39 8.05
CA GLU A 78 -2.14 20.60 9.40
C GLU A 78 -2.46 19.44 10.37
N LYS A 79 -3.50 18.65 10.09
CA LYS A 79 -3.90 17.49 10.90
C LYS A 79 -3.25 16.19 10.43
N LEU A 80 -2.57 16.21 9.29
CA LEU A 80 -1.93 15.05 8.69
C LEU A 80 -0.50 14.88 9.19
N PRO A 81 -0.02 13.63 9.35
CA PRO A 81 1.35 13.33 9.74
C PRO A 81 2.32 13.50 8.57
N ILE A 82 2.35 14.69 7.96
CA ILE A 82 3.21 15.00 6.83
C ILE A 82 4.67 15.02 7.32
N PRO A 83 5.62 14.37 6.61
CA PRO A 83 7.03 14.44 6.97
C PRO A 83 7.53 15.88 6.97
N PHE A 84 8.27 16.29 8.00
CA PHE A 84 8.73 17.68 8.21
C PHE A 84 9.60 18.25 7.07
N TRP A 85 10.15 17.38 6.22
CA TRP A 85 11.02 17.73 5.09
C TRP A 85 10.24 17.89 3.77
N ILE A 86 8.92 17.72 3.78
CA ILE A 86 8.03 18.03 2.66
C ILE A 86 7.45 19.42 2.89
N ASP A 87 7.82 20.37 2.03
CA ASP A 87 7.34 21.76 2.04
C ASP A 87 6.62 22.17 0.75
N ASP A 88 6.65 21.33 -0.28
CA ASP A 88 5.95 21.54 -1.55
C ASP A 88 4.43 21.38 -1.39
N GLU A 89 3.69 22.47 -1.58
CA GLU A 89 2.23 22.51 -1.45
C GLU A 89 1.51 21.58 -2.44
N ASP A 90 2.02 21.41 -3.65
CA ASP A 90 1.41 20.52 -4.66
C ASP A 90 1.58 19.05 -4.24
N VAL A 91 2.71 18.71 -3.62
CA VAL A 91 2.92 17.39 -3.02
C VAL A 91 1.97 17.18 -1.85
N ILE A 92 1.92 18.14 -0.92
CA ILE A 92 1.07 18.10 0.28
C ILE A 92 -0.41 17.93 -0.08
N TYR A 93 -0.89 18.61 -1.12
CA TYR A 93 -2.28 18.49 -1.59
C TYR A 93 -2.66 17.07 -2.03
N ASN A 94 -1.68 16.27 -2.44
CA ASN A 94 -1.87 14.87 -2.85
C ASN A 94 -1.62 13.86 -1.72
N LEU A 95 -1.33 14.33 -0.51
CA LEU A 95 -1.17 13.51 0.69
C LEU A 95 -2.49 13.47 1.44
N THR A 96 -3.27 12.42 1.24
CA THR A 96 -4.56 12.26 1.91
C THR A 96 -4.64 10.91 2.62
N PRO A 97 -5.46 10.76 3.68
CA PRO A 97 -5.54 9.51 4.43
C PRO A 97 -6.05 8.34 3.60
N LEU A 98 -5.37 7.20 3.69
CA LEU A 98 -5.90 5.91 3.25
C LEU A 98 -6.94 5.41 4.25
N VAL A 99 -8.15 5.18 3.77
CA VAL A 99 -9.25 4.60 4.55
C VAL A 99 -9.71 3.31 3.88
N ILE A 100 -9.40 2.16 4.48
CA ILE A 100 -9.93 0.87 4.03
C ILE A 100 -11.41 0.77 4.43
N HIS A 101 -12.28 0.33 3.52
CA HIS A 101 -13.69 0.14 3.83
C HIS A 101 -13.87 -0.95 4.89
N LYS A 102 -14.85 -0.75 5.77
CA LYS A 102 -15.00 -1.52 7.02
C LYS A 102 -15.15 -3.02 6.76
N GLU A 103 -15.90 -3.37 5.72
CA GLU A 103 -16.15 -4.75 5.27
C GLU A 103 -14.88 -5.50 4.85
N TYR A 104 -13.81 -4.79 4.46
CA TYR A 104 -12.53 -5.39 4.06
C TYR A 104 -11.44 -5.24 5.12
N SER A 105 -11.68 -4.51 6.21
CA SER A 105 -10.63 -4.15 7.16
C SER A 105 -9.97 -5.35 7.83
N GLU A 106 -10.73 -6.36 8.22
CA GLU A 106 -10.18 -7.56 8.89
C GLU A 106 -9.34 -8.39 7.93
N GLU A 107 -9.84 -8.57 6.71
CA GLU A 107 -9.18 -9.32 5.65
C GLU A 107 -7.91 -8.63 5.16
N PHE A 108 -7.95 -7.31 4.98
CA PHE A 108 -6.79 -6.50 4.64
C PHE A 108 -5.66 -6.69 5.66
N VAL A 109 -5.99 -6.66 6.96
CA VAL A 109 -5.02 -6.91 8.03
C VAL A 109 -4.48 -8.34 7.97
N ALA A 110 -5.35 -9.34 7.80
CA ALA A 110 -4.94 -10.74 7.69
C ALA A 110 -3.99 -10.97 6.50
N ILE A 111 -4.20 -10.29 5.37
CA ILE A 111 -3.31 -10.33 4.21
C ILE A 111 -1.95 -9.74 4.56
N LEU A 112 -1.87 -8.56 5.18
CA LEU A 112 -0.60 -7.96 5.58
C LEU A 112 0.17 -8.85 6.57
N GLU A 113 -0.53 -9.38 7.58
CA GLU A 113 0.05 -10.31 8.55
C GLU A 113 0.57 -11.58 7.90
N PHE A 114 -0.14 -12.11 6.91
CA PHE A 114 0.32 -13.26 6.16
C PHE A 114 1.57 -12.93 5.34
N LEU A 115 1.50 -11.88 4.51
CA LEU A 115 2.58 -11.50 3.59
C LEU A 115 3.88 -11.18 4.33
N ILE A 116 3.82 -10.46 5.45
CA ILE A 116 5.03 -10.12 6.20
C ILE A 116 5.69 -11.34 6.84
N LYS A 117 4.90 -12.31 7.31
CA LYS A 117 5.41 -13.59 7.84
C LYS A 117 6.08 -14.44 6.74
N GLN A 118 5.71 -14.25 5.47
CA GLN A 118 6.35 -14.91 4.34
C GLN A 118 7.59 -14.15 3.83
N SER A 119 7.80 -12.91 4.24
CA SER A 119 9.00 -12.15 3.87
C SER A 119 10.23 -12.78 4.52
N PRO A 120 11.26 -13.19 3.74
CA PRO A 120 12.51 -13.67 4.30
C PRO A 120 13.23 -12.65 5.20
N SER A 121 12.93 -11.37 5.02
CA SER A 121 13.47 -10.26 5.81
C SER A 121 12.45 -9.66 6.79
N ASN A 122 11.29 -10.30 7.01
CA ASN A 122 10.20 -9.78 7.86
C ASN A 122 9.82 -8.32 7.52
N THR A 123 9.92 -7.95 6.23
CA THR A 123 9.78 -6.58 5.77
C THR A 123 8.87 -6.53 4.54
N LEU A 124 7.89 -5.63 4.59
CA LEU A 124 7.08 -5.22 3.45
C LEU A 124 7.40 -3.79 3.07
N MET A 125 7.23 -3.46 1.80
CA MET A 125 7.01 -2.07 1.39
C MET A 125 5.56 -1.95 0.95
N PHE A 126 4.85 -0.98 1.51
CA PHE A 126 3.43 -0.76 1.26
C PHE A 126 3.23 0.58 0.59
N LEU A 127 2.45 0.62 -0.49
CA LEU A 127 2.17 1.83 -1.24
C LEU A 127 0.72 1.83 -1.71
N ALA A 128 -0.07 2.76 -1.20
CA ALA A 128 -1.37 3.07 -1.75
C ALA A 128 -1.29 4.35 -2.58
N ARG A 129 -1.92 4.35 -3.76
CA ARG A 129 -1.91 5.49 -4.69
C ARG A 129 -3.28 5.77 -5.24
N TYR A 130 -3.46 7.00 -5.70
CA TYR A 130 -4.50 7.34 -6.66
C TYR A 130 -3.93 8.23 -7.76
N GLN A 131 -4.74 8.57 -8.76
CA GLN A 131 -4.32 9.41 -9.88
C GLN A 131 -3.85 10.80 -9.41
N GLY A 132 -2.55 11.07 -9.54
CA GLY A 132 -1.91 12.34 -9.16
C GLY A 132 -0.97 12.20 -7.96
N GLY A 133 -0.09 13.19 -7.77
CA GLY A 133 0.84 13.20 -6.63
C GLY A 133 2.04 12.24 -6.76
N ASP A 134 2.53 12.03 -7.98
CA ASP A 134 3.68 11.16 -8.25
C ASP A 134 4.98 11.82 -7.80
N TYR A 135 5.20 11.81 -6.50
CA TYR A 135 6.41 12.25 -5.82
C TYR A 135 6.85 11.14 -4.86
N GLU A 136 8.06 10.62 -5.04
CA GLU A 136 8.52 9.46 -4.27
C GLU A 136 8.82 9.86 -2.82
N ILE A 137 7.91 9.50 -1.92
CA ILE A 137 8.05 9.70 -0.47
C ILE A 137 8.21 8.35 0.20
N ILE A 138 9.36 8.14 0.83
CA ILE A 138 9.63 6.93 1.60
C ILE A 138 9.54 7.27 3.09
N GLN A 139 8.52 6.71 3.74
CA GLN A 139 8.47 6.69 5.19
C GLN A 139 9.29 5.51 5.70
N GLY A 140 10.18 5.80 6.64
CA GLY A 140 11.07 4.80 7.25
C GLY A 140 10.31 3.69 7.98
N THR A 141 11.07 2.87 8.71
CA THR A 141 10.55 1.63 9.30
C THR A 141 9.47 1.86 10.35
N ILE A 142 8.31 1.23 10.16
CA ILE A 142 7.21 1.13 11.14
C ILE A 142 6.92 -0.35 11.44
N SER A 143 6.56 -0.69 12.69
CA SER A 143 6.10 -2.05 12.98
C SER A 143 4.73 -2.31 12.34
N LEU A 144 4.41 -3.56 12.02
CA LEU A 144 3.10 -3.92 11.49
C LEU A 144 1.97 -3.47 12.42
N SER A 145 2.14 -3.65 13.74
CA SER A 145 1.16 -3.24 14.74
C SER A 145 0.90 -1.73 14.72
N ASN A 146 1.97 -0.93 14.65
CA ASN A 146 1.86 0.52 14.57
C ASN A 146 1.26 0.96 13.24
N PHE A 147 1.64 0.32 12.12
CA PHE A 147 1.04 0.61 10.81
C PHE A 147 -0.48 0.38 10.82
N ILE A 148 -0.94 -0.74 11.38
CA ILE A 148 -2.38 -1.03 11.51
C ILE A 148 -3.07 -0.01 12.43
N GLN A 149 -2.43 0.36 13.54
CA GLN A 149 -2.97 1.37 14.45
C GLN A 149 -3.07 2.75 13.78
N ASP A 150 -2.04 3.16 13.05
CA ASP A 150 -2.00 4.42 12.32
C ASP A 150 -3.01 4.43 11.17
N LEU A 151 -3.21 3.30 10.49
CA LEU A 151 -4.25 3.16 9.47
C LEU A 151 -5.65 3.39 10.07
N LYS A 152 -5.94 2.76 11.22
CA LYS A 152 -7.22 2.96 11.95
C LYS A 152 -7.40 4.41 12.40
N ASN A 153 -6.31 5.10 12.70
CA ASN A 153 -6.29 6.50 13.11
C ASN A 153 -6.19 7.49 11.94
N LYS A 154 -6.34 7.04 10.68
CA LYS A 154 -6.23 7.85 9.46
C LYS A 154 -4.88 8.57 9.30
N LYS A 155 -3.79 7.93 9.73
CA LYS A 155 -2.41 8.46 9.65
C LYS A 155 -1.56 7.83 8.55
N ILE A 156 -2.02 6.76 7.92
CA ILE A 156 -1.42 6.23 6.70
C ILE A 156 -1.98 7.03 5.53
N LEU A 157 -1.09 7.56 4.69
CA LEU A 157 -1.41 8.47 3.60
C LEU A 157 -1.26 7.75 2.26
N PHE A 158 -2.07 8.15 1.29
CA PHE A 158 -1.83 7.88 -0.12
C PHE A 158 -0.54 8.57 -0.57
N ASN A 159 0.07 8.02 -1.63
CA ASN A 159 1.30 8.55 -2.24
C ASN A 159 2.47 8.65 -1.25
N VAL A 160 2.54 7.68 -0.32
CA VAL A 160 3.68 7.45 0.56
C VAL A 160 3.97 5.95 0.58
N CYS A 161 5.24 5.59 0.37
CA CYS A 161 5.71 4.22 0.52
C CYS A 161 6.17 4.00 1.96
N TYR A 162 5.54 3.06 2.66
CA TYR A 162 5.84 2.70 4.04
C TYR A 162 6.68 1.43 4.08
N ILE A 163 7.80 1.46 4.81
CA ILE A 163 8.58 0.26 5.11
C ILE A 163 8.02 -0.36 6.40
N ILE A 164 7.36 -1.51 6.30
CA ILE A 164 6.70 -2.19 7.42
C ILE A 164 7.54 -3.39 7.85
N THR A 165 7.80 -3.54 9.15
CA THR A 165 8.55 -4.67 9.73
C THR A 165 7.75 -5.44 10.76
N ASN A 166 8.07 -6.73 10.96
CA ASN A 166 7.40 -7.60 11.93
C ASN A 166 8.01 -7.54 13.35
N ASN A 167 8.65 -6.43 13.73
CA ASN A 167 9.35 -6.26 15.02
C ASN A 167 8.42 -5.80 16.13
#